data_AF-A0A8B3RP19-F1
#
_entry.id   AF-A0A8B3RP19-F1
#
_cell.length_a   1.000
_cell.length_b   1.000
_cell.length_c   1.000
_cell.angle_alpha   90.00
_cell.angle_beta   90.00
_cell.angle_gamma   90.00
#
_symmetry.space_group_name_H-M   'P 1'
#
loop_
_entity.id
_entity.type
_entity.pdbx_description
1 polymer ?
#
loop_
_entity_poly.entity_id
_entity_poly.type
_entity_poly.pdbx_seq_one_letter_code
_entity_poly.pdbx_strand_id
1 'polypeptide(L)'
;MPKNYKIISLDFQEKTVKFNPLQAWRDALQADLEAKNYTTFVPEMYFPDAPVDESIDLYTLNNKLAVLEPTKRLVMFRNMQFSIVFHQQTEDRLLLETNTLASGIDAVLLANKFQEEKKIIEKHANILLQMFLLEGNEDE
;
A
#
# COMPACT_ATOMS: atom_id res chain seq x y z
N MET A 1 -3.45 -19.97 8.14
CA MET A 1 -3.52 -20.04 6.67
C MET A 1 -3.90 -18.66 6.16
N PRO A 2 -3.08 -17.96 5.33
CA PRO A 2 -3.54 -16.71 4.77
C PRO A 2 -4.59 -17.00 3.71
N LYS A 3 -5.75 -16.35 3.84
CA LYS A 3 -6.90 -16.47 2.94
C LYS A 3 -6.55 -15.86 1.58
N ASN A 4 -7.03 -16.51 0.52
CA ASN A 4 -6.93 -16.08 -0.88
C ASN A 4 -7.45 -14.66 -1.08
N TYR A 5 -6.67 -13.80 -1.74
CA TYR A 5 -7.13 -12.52 -2.26
C TYR A 5 -7.20 -12.62 -3.78
N LYS A 6 -8.43 -12.48 -4.30
CA LYS A 6 -8.82 -12.55 -5.70
C LYS A 6 -8.13 -11.44 -6.50
N ILE A 7 -7.90 -11.73 -7.78
CA ILE A 7 -7.42 -10.82 -8.82
C ILE A 7 -8.14 -9.47 -8.73
N ILE A 8 -7.37 -8.40 -8.57
CA ILE A 8 -7.86 -7.03 -8.67
C ILE A 8 -7.88 -6.69 -10.16
N SER A 9 -9.05 -6.80 -10.78
CA SER A 9 -9.33 -6.25 -12.11
C SER A 9 -10.42 -5.21 -11.90
N LEU A 10 -10.09 -3.94 -12.16
CA LEU A 10 -11.04 -2.84 -12.05
C LEU A 10 -11.05 -2.06 -13.35
N ASP A 11 -12.25 -1.82 -13.86
CA ASP A 11 -12.52 -0.94 -15.00
C ASP A 11 -12.87 0.45 -14.46
N PHE A 12 -11.84 1.22 -14.10
CA PHE A 12 -12.03 2.58 -13.62
C PHE A 12 -12.40 3.46 -14.83
N GLN A 13 -13.65 3.93 -14.90
CA GLN A 13 -14.00 4.95 -15.90
C GLN A 13 -13.41 6.31 -15.50
N GLU A 14 -12.82 7.04 -16.46
CA GLU A 14 -12.38 8.44 -16.29
C GLU A 14 -13.58 9.33 -15.92
N LYS A 15 -13.93 9.36 -14.63
CA LYS A 15 -14.82 10.38 -14.08
C LYS A 15 -13.93 11.46 -13.53
N THR A 16 -14.20 12.70 -13.93
CA THR A 16 -13.56 13.90 -13.37
C THR A 16 -13.90 13.95 -11.88
N VAL A 17 -13.02 13.42 -11.01
CA VAL A 17 -13.38 13.19 -9.61
C VAL A 17 -13.19 14.46 -8.78
N LYS A 18 -14.28 14.99 -8.24
CA LYS A 18 -14.24 16.07 -7.22
C LYS A 18 -13.62 15.62 -5.89
N PHE A 19 -13.49 14.31 -5.69
CA PHE A 19 -12.97 13.65 -4.48
C PHE A 19 -11.91 12.63 -4.90
N ASN A 20 -10.72 12.65 -4.31
CA ASN A 20 -9.65 11.72 -4.67
C ASN A 20 -9.44 10.71 -3.52
N PRO A 21 -9.99 9.48 -3.62
CA PRO A 21 -9.91 8.51 -2.53
C PRO A 21 -8.47 8.10 -2.22
N LEU A 22 -7.61 8.02 -3.23
CA LEU A 22 -6.22 7.64 -3.06
C LEU A 22 -5.44 8.72 -2.31
N GLN A 23 -5.65 10.00 -2.66
CA GLN A 23 -5.03 11.09 -1.91
C GLN A 23 -5.57 11.17 -0.47
N ALA A 24 -6.88 11.04 -0.28
CA ALA A 24 -7.49 11.03 1.05
C ALA A 24 -6.93 9.89 1.92
N TRP A 25 -6.65 8.73 1.33
CA TRP A 25 -5.98 7.62 2.00
C TRP A 25 -4.54 7.97 2.42
N ARG A 26 -3.75 8.58 1.53
CA ARG A 26 -2.38 9.03 1.86
C ARG A 26 -2.39 10.03 3.01
N ASP A 27 -3.26 11.04 2.92
CA ASP A 27 -3.38 12.09 3.94
C ASP A 27 -3.81 11.51 5.29
N ALA A 28 -4.76 10.56 5.30
CA ALA A 28 -5.22 9.91 6.52
C ALA A 28 -4.14 9.02 7.16
N LEU A 29 -3.36 8.30 6.34
CA LEU A 29 -2.22 7.52 6.83
C LEU A 29 -1.15 8.43 7.44
N GLN A 30 -0.81 9.51 6.76
CA GLN A 30 0.14 10.49 7.25
C GLN A 30 -0.32 11.12 8.58
N ALA A 31 -1.57 11.55 8.66
CA ALA A 31 -2.14 12.14 9.88
C ALA A 31 -2.13 11.19 11.08
N ASP A 32 -2.50 9.91 10.89
CA ASP A 32 -2.49 8.92 11.97
C ASP A 32 -1.06 8.66 12.49
N LEU A 33 -0.06 8.65 11.59
CA LEU A 33 1.35 8.48 11.96
C LEU A 33 1.91 9.72 12.68
N GLU A 34 1.62 10.92 12.16
CA GLU A 34 2.06 12.19 12.75
C GLU A 34 1.46 12.41 14.15
N ALA A 35 0.19 12.06 14.35
CA ALA A 35 -0.47 12.14 15.65
C ALA A 35 0.22 11.28 16.74
N LYS A 36 1.04 10.31 16.32
CA LYS A 36 1.83 9.44 17.20
C LYS A 36 3.34 9.72 17.14
N ASN A 37 3.75 10.77 16.43
CA ASN A 37 5.15 11.14 16.21
C ASN A 37 5.97 10.05 15.49
N TYR A 38 5.34 9.26 14.62
CA TYR A 38 6.05 8.32 13.76
C TYR A 38 6.56 9.00 12.49
N THR A 39 7.60 8.41 11.90
CA THR A 39 8.11 8.88 10.61
C THR A 39 7.09 8.60 9.52
N THR A 40 6.86 9.57 8.65
CA THR A 40 5.93 9.46 7.52
C THR A 40 6.63 9.35 6.17
N PHE A 41 7.93 9.63 6.15
CA PHE A 41 8.74 9.64 4.95
C PHE A 41 10.15 9.13 5.24
N VAL A 42 10.75 8.46 4.26
CA VAL A 42 12.18 8.16 4.21
C VAL A 42 12.73 8.62 2.87
N PRO A 43 13.86 9.34 2.85
CA PRO A 43 14.50 9.77 1.61
C PRO A 43 14.74 8.62 0.63
N GLU A 44 14.48 8.87 -0.65
CA GLU A 44 14.61 7.87 -1.70
C GLU A 44 16.02 7.31 -1.83
N MET A 45 17.05 8.08 -1.43
CA MET A 45 18.45 7.62 -1.43
C MET A 45 18.67 6.34 -0.60
N TYR A 46 17.80 6.03 0.36
CA TYR A 46 17.87 4.78 1.12
C TYR A 46 17.28 3.58 0.36
N PHE A 47 16.48 3.82 -0.67
CA PHE A 47 15.77 2.80 -1.46
C PHE A 47 15.67 3.19 -2.94
N PRO A 48 16.81 3.37 -3.65
CA PRO A 48 16.84 3.91 -5.01
C PRO A 48 16.11 3.00 -6.02
N ASP A 49 16.09 1.70 -5.78
CA ASP A 49 15.50 0.70 -6.69
C ASP A 49 13.99 0.46 -6.46
N ALA A 50 13.39 1.18 -5.51
CA ALA A 50 11.98 0.99 -5.16
C ALA A 50 11.33 2.32 -4.71
N PRO A 51 11.20 3.31 -5.62
CA PRO A 51 10.56 4.59 -5.29
C PRO A 51 9.11 4.39 -4.85
N VAL A 52 8.60 5.34 -4.05
CA VAL A 52 7.19 5.37 -3.67
C VAL A 52 6.39 5.85 -4.88
N ASP A 53 5.26 5.19 -5.15
CA ASP A 53 4.40 5.48 -6.28
C ASP A 53 3.62 6.77 -6.10
N GLU A 54 3.75 7.65 -7.09
CA GLU A 54 3.16 8.98 -7.12
C GLU A 54 1.84 9.05 -7.90
N SER A 55 1.15 7.91 -8.12
CA SER A 55 -0.13 7.93 -8.86
C SER A 55 -1.11 8.88 -8.21
N ILE A 56 -1.67 9.80 -8.99
CA ILE A 56 -2.49 10.89 -8.45
C ILE A 56 -3.83 10.33 -7.97
N ASP A 57 -4.41 9.36 -8.67
CA ASP A 57 -5.73 8.77 -8.38
C ASP A 57 -5.73 7.23 -8.53
N LEU A 58 -6.86 6.61 -8.18
CA LEU A 58 -7.05 5.16 -8.28
C LEU A 58 -7.01 4.64 -9.71
N TYR A 59 -7.49 5.42 -10.70
CA TYR A 59 -7.43 5.07 -12.11
C TYR A 59 -5.99 4.88 -12.59
N THR A 60 -5.15 5.88 -12.34
CA THR A 60 -3.72 5.87 -12.71
C THR A 60 -2.99 4.73 -12.01
N LEU A 61 -3.28 4.53 -10.72
CA LEU A 61 -2.70 3.45 -9.94
C LEU A 61 -3.10 2.09 -10.53
N ASN A 62 -4.37 1.88 -10.84
CA ASN A 62 -4.86 0.63 -11.42
C ASN A 62 -4.23 0.32 -12.77
N ASN A 63 -4.07 1.31 -13.64
CA ASN A 63 -3.40 1.11 -14.93
C ASN A 63 -1.95 0.65 -14.75
N LYS A 64 -1.23 1.17 -13.74
CA LYS A 64 0.11 0.68 -13.42
C LYS A 64 0.10 -0.74 -12.86
N LEU A 65 -0.87 -1.08 -12.01
CA LEU A 65 -1.01 -2.41 -11.45
C LEU A 65 -1.37 -3.46 -12.51
N ALA A 66 -2.20 -3.10 -13.50
CA ALA A 66 -2.62 -3.98 -14.58
C ALA A 66 -1.47 -4.42 -15.50
N VAL A 67 -0.43 -3.59 -15.63
CA VAL A 67 0.77 -3.88 -16.44
C VAL A 67 2.00 -4.20 -15.60
N LEU A 68 1.83 -4.39 -14.28
CA LEU A 68 2.93 -4.69 -13.38
C LEU A 68 3.48 -6.09 -13.70
N GLU A 69 4.76 -6.17 -14.08
CA GLU A 69 5.38 -7.45 -14.45
C GLU A 69 5.42 -8.42 -13.25
N PRO A 70 5.38 -9.75 -13.49
CA PRO A 70 5.57 -10.73 -12.44
C PRO A 70 6.86 -10.48 -11.64
N THR A 71 6.81 -10.77 -10.35
CA THR A 71 7.81 -10.52 -9.31
C THR A 71 8.11 -9.04 -8.99
N LYS A 72 7.50 -8.08 -9.70
CA LYS A 72 7.68 -6.66 -9.43
C LYS A 72 6.78 -6.16 -8.31
N ARG A 73 7.20 -5.03 -7.74
CA ARG A 73 6.53 -4.37 -6.63
C ARG A 73 6.28 -2.91 -6.96
N LEU A 74 5.14 -2.41 -6.52
CA LEU A 74 4.78 -1.00 -6.56
C LEU A 74 4.55 -0.54 -5.12
N VAL A 75 5.33 0.45 -4.68
CA VAL A 75 5.37 0.85 -3.27
C VAL A 75 4.39 1.99 -3.03
N MET A 76 3.37 1.76 -2.21
CA MET A 76 2.35 2.78 -1.92
C MET A 76 2.75 3.71 -0.78
N PHE A 77 3.53 3.20 0.16
CA PHE A 77 4.01 3.94 1.32
C PHE A 77 5.31 3.32 1.83
N ARG A 78 6.20 4.16 2.34
CA ARG A 78 7.39 3.73 3.07
C ARG A 78 7.76 4.74 4.14
N ASN A 79 8.08 4.24 5.33
CA ASN A 79 8.79 4.99 6.36
C ASN A 79 10.01 4.22 6.89
N MET A 80 10.55 4.61 8.05
CA MET A 80 11.76 3.99 8.60
C MET A 80 11.58 2.51 8.98
N GLN A 81 10.35 2.07 9.26
CA GLN A 81 10.08 0.75 9.83
C GLN A 81 9.20 -0.13 8.97
N PHE A 82 8.32 0.46 8.15
CA PHE A 82 7.31 -0.26 7.40
C PHE A 82 7.16 0.23 5.97
N SER A 83 6.58 -0.62 5.14
CA SER A 83 6.08 -0.25 3.81
C SER A 83 4.78 -0.97 3.49
N ILE A 84 3.96 -0.33 2.65
CA ILE A 84 2.77 -0.91 2.04
C ILE A 84 3.09 -1.06 0.55
N VAL A 85 2.99 -2.29 0.03
CA VAL A 85 3.38 -2.58 -1.35
C VAL A 85 2.35 -3.44 -2.05
N PHE A 86 2.09 -3.13 -3.31
CA PHE A 86 1.53 -4.08 -4.25
C PHE A 86 2.64 -4.96 -4.79
N HIS A 87 2.43 -6.27 -4.84
CA HIS A 87 3.40 -7.26 -5.30
C HIS A 87 2.72 -8.22 -6.28
N GLN A 88 3.12 -8.15 -7.55
CA GLN A 88 2.71 -9.12 -8.55
C GLN A 88 3.51 -10.40 -8.33
N GLN A 89 3.00 -11.37 -7.58
CA GLN A 89 3.74 -12.60 -7.30
C GLN A 89 3.86 -13.50 -8.54
N THR A 90 2.79 -13.58 -9.33
CA THR A 90 2.68 -14.33 -10.59
C THR A 90 1.81 -13.54 -11.56
N GLU A 91 1.70 -13.96 -12.83
CA GLU A 91 0.84 -13.30 -13.83
C GLU A 91 -0.59 -13.05 -13.33
N ASP A 92 -1.19 -14.01 -12.62
CA ASP A 92 -2.58 -13.89 -12.13
C ASP A 92 -2.70 -13.52 -10.64
N ARG A 93 -1.62 -13.05 -10.00
CA ARG A 93 -1.62 -12.85 -8.54
C ARG A 93 -0.96 -11.56 -8.11
N LEU A 94 -1.79 -10.55 -7.90
CA LEU A 94 -1.44 -9.29 -7.24
C LEU A 94 -1.80 -9.36 -5.75
N LEU A 95 -0.84 -9.07 -4.87
CA LEU A 95 -1.08 -8.98 -3.43
C LEU A 95 -0.80 -7.58 -2.92
N LEU A 96 -1.56 -7.14 -1.92
CA LEU A 96 -1.21 -6.01 -1.07
C LEU A 96 -0.54 -6.53 0.20
N GLU A 97 0.73 -6.18 0.40
CA GLU A 97 1.58 -6.66 1.50
C GLU A 97 2.00 -5.50 2.41
N THR A 98 2.07 -5.75 3.71
CA THR A 98 2.72 -4.87 4.68
C THR A 98 4.06 -5.48 5.10
N ASN A 99 5.15 -4.76 4.86
CA ASN A 99 6.50 -5.25 5.11
C ASN A 99 7.13 -4.50 6.27
N THR A 100 7.83 -5.22 7.16
CA THR A 100 8.75 -4.64 8.13
C THR A 100 10.13 -4.50 7.49
N LEU A 101 10.72 -3.31 7.59
CA LEU A 101 12.04 -3.00 7.02
C LEU A 101 13.18 -3.28 8.01
N ALA A 102 12.87 -3.36 9.32
CA ALA A 102 13.79 -3.91 10.30
C ALA A 102 14.03 -5.40 10.02
N SER A 103 15.30 -5.84 10.03
CA SER A 103 15.68 -7.23 9.77
C SER A 103 16.48 -7.83 10.93
N GLY A 104 16.54 -9.16 10.99
CA GLY A 104 17.37 -9.88 11.97
C GLY A 104 16.89 -9.76 13.42
N ILE A 105 17.85 -9.72 14.36
CA ILE A 105 17.60 -9.68 15.82
C ILE A 105 16.86 -8.39 16.21
N ASP A 106 17.12 -7.28 15.51
CA ASP A 106 16.49 -5.99 15.74
C ASP A 106 14.97 -6.05 15.51
N ALA A 107 14.51 -6.82 14.51
CA ALA A 107 13.08 -6.97 14.25
C ALA A 107 12.34 -7.64 15.42
N VAL A 108 12.95 -8.63 16.08
CA VAL A 108 12.37 -9.33 17.23
C VAL A 108 12.34 -8.43 18.47
N LEU A 109 13.44 -7.71 18.73
CA LEU A 109 13.55 -6.80 19.87
C LEU A 109 12.61 -5.59 19.73
N LEU A 110 12.39 -5.12 18.50
CA LEU A 110 11.59 -3.95 18.22
C LEU A 110 10.12 -4.26 17.90
N ALA A 111 9.75 -5.54 17.81
CA ALA A 111 8.38 -5.98 17.50
C ALA A 111 7.34 -5.37 18.44
N ASN A 112 7.63 -5.33 19.74
CA ASN A 112 6.73 -4.72 20.73
C ASN A 112 6.76 -3.19 20.69
N LYS A 113 7.92 -2.60 20.36
CA LYS A 113 8.10 -1.14 20.28
C LYS A 113 7.29 -0.54 19.14
N PHE A 114 7.22 -1.22 18.01
CA PHE A 114 6.52 -0.76 16.81
C PHE A 114 5.14 -1.39 16.63
N GLN A 115 4.59 -2.03 17.67
CA GLN A 115 3.30 -2.72 17.55
C GLN A 115 2.15 -1.76 17.24
N GLU A 116 2.16 -0.56 17.84
CA GLU A 116 1.13 0.46 17.57
C GLU A 116 1.26 1.03 16.15
N GLU A 117 2.47 1.36 15.72
CA GLU A 117 2.76 1.76 14.34
C GLU A 117 2.30 0.70 13.34
N LYS A 118 2.65 -0.58 13.57
CA LYS A 118 2.21 -1.71 12.76
C LYS A 118 0.69 -1.77 12.61
N LYS A 119 -0.06 -1.55 13.70
CA LYS A 119 -1.54 -1.54 13.64
C LYS A 119 -2.08 -0.42 12.76
N ILE A 120 -1.44 0.75 12.78
CA ILE A 120 -1.80 1.87 11.89
C ILE A 120 -1.54 1.47 10.42
N ILE A 121 -0.37 0.91 10.13
CA ILE A 121 -0.01 0.44 8.79
C ILE A 121 -0.98 -0.64 8.30
N GLU A 122 -1.30 -1.63 9.12
CA GLU A 122 -2.26 -2.70 8.78
C GLU A 122 -3.68 -2.17 8.58
N LYS A 123 -4.14 -1.23 9.41
CA LYS A 123 -5.42 -0.53 9.23
C LYS A 123 -5.49 0.12 7.85
N HIS A 124 -4.46 0.90 7.48
CA HIS A 124 -4.45 1.62 6.22
C HIS A 124 -4.24 0.72 5.00
N ALA A 125 -3.45 -0.35 5.11
CA ALA A 125 -3.36 -1.36 4.05
C ALA A 125 -4.72 -2.03 3.81
N ASN A 126 -5.46 -2.38 4.86
CA ASN A 126 -6.81 -2.93 4.71
C ASN A 126 -7.77 -1.94 4.05
N ILE A 127 -7.73 -0.65 4.42
CA ILE A 127 -8.55 0.38 3.78
C ILE A 127 -8.23 0.47 2.28
N LEU A 128 -6.94 0.52 1.92
CA LEU A 128 -6.51 0.55 0.52
C LEU A 128 -7.03 -0.69 -0.23
N LEU A 129 -6.89 -1.88 0.33
CA LEU A 129 -7.43 -3.11 -0.26
C LEU A 129 -8.94 -3.02 -0.51
N GLN A 130 -9.71 -2.47 0.43
CA GLN A 130 -11.16 -2.32 0.28
C GLN A 130 -11.53 -1.37 -0.87
N MET A 131 -10.73 -0.34 -1.16
CA MET A 131 -10.98 0.54 -2.32
C MET A 131 -10.97 -0.26 -3.63
N PHE A 132 -10.12 -1.29 -3.72
CA PHE A 132 -10.05 -2.14 -4.89
C PHE A 132 -11.08 -3.28 -4.91
N LEU A 133 -11.64 -3.65 -3.76
CA LEU A 133 -12.67 -4.69 -3.67
C LEU A 133 -14.09 -4.15 -3.86
N LEU A 134 -14.33 -2.88 -3.49
CA LEU A 134 -15.66 -2.26 -3.57
C LEU A 134 -16.01 -1.84 -5.00
N GLU A 135 -15.06 -1.37 -5.80
CA GLU A 135 -15.31 -0.99 -7.20
C GLU A 135 -15.46 -2.20 -8.14
N GLY A 136 -15.16 -3.42 -7.68
CA GLY A 136 -15.33 -4.66 -8.47
C GLY A 136 -16.68 -5.34 -8.28
N ASN A 137 -17.56 -4.78 -7.44
CA ASN A 137 -18.85 -5.37 -7.05
C ASN A 137 -20.05 -4.47 -7.41
N GLU A 138 -19.92 -3.51 -8.34
CA GLU A 138 -21.07 -2.72 -8.80
C GLU A 138 -21.96 -3.42 -9.83
N ASP A 139 -21.64 -4.66 -10.25
CA ASP A 139 -22.49 -5.48 -11.12
C ASP A 139 -22.77 -6.87 -10.51
N GLU A 140 -23.74 -6.95 -9.59
CA GLU A 140 -24.61 -8.13 -9.40
C GLU A 140 -26.06 -7.69 -9.14
#